data_AF-A0A0F0KQV1-F1
#
_entry.id   AF-A0A0F0KQV1-F1
#
_cell.length_a   1.000
_cell.length_b   1.000
_cell.length_c   1.000
_cell.angle_alpha   90.00
_cell.angle_beta   90.00
_cell.angle_gamma   90.00
#
_symmetry.space_group_name_H-M   'P 1'
#
loop_
_entity.id
_entity.type
_entity.pdbx_description
1 polymer ?
#
loop_
_entity_poly.entity_id
_entity_poly.type
_entity_poly.pdbx_seq_one_letter_code
_entity_poly.pdbx_strand_id
1 'polypeptide(L)' 'MCERVGFDRYVVSHDDPVGYIDVVPPLFVCYLGHPYPRSVEIAQVYDFERAVSIVDAMAAGTRTHPLAG' A
#
# COMPACT_ATOMS: atom_id res chain seq x y z
N MET A 1 3.39 9.16 -4.58
CA MET A 1 2.12 9.55 -5.21
C MET A 1 1.07 8.49 -4.89
N CYS A 2 -0.17 8.91 -4.66
CA CYS A 2 -1.30 8.00 -4.46
C CYS A 2 -2.35 8.31 -5.53
N GLU A 3 -2.72 7.31 -6.33
CA GLU A 3 -3.62 7.46 -7.48
C GLU A 3 -4.73 6.41 -7.43
N ARG A 4 -5.95 6.79 -7.80
CA ARG A 4 -7.09 5.85 -7.88
C ARG A 4 -7.02 5.06 -9.19
N VAL A 5 -6.95 3.74 -9.08
CA VAL A 5 -6.81 2.82 -10.23
C VAL A 5 -8.01 1.88 -10.42
N GLY A 6 -9.08 2.08 -9.64
CA GLY A 6 -10.31 1.29 -9.71
C GLY A 6 -11.46 1.96 -8.95
N PHE A 7 -12.59 1.28 -8.82
CA PHE A 7 -13.75 1.81 -8.10
C PHE A 7 -13.45 2.00 -6.60
N ASP A 8 -12.70 1.09 -6.02
CA ASP A 8 -12.41 0.99 -4.59
C ASP A 8 -10.91 0.86 -4.31
N ARG A 9 -10.04 1.13 -5.30
CA ARG A 9 -8.61 0.89 -5.17
C ARG A 9 -7.76 2.10 -5.51
N TYR A 10 -6.74 2.31 -4.69
CA TYR A 10 -5.65 3.23 -4.91
C TYR A 10 -4.34 2.47 -5.03
N VAL A 11 -3.45 2.95 -5.91
CA VAL A 11 -2.05 2.56 -5.96
C VAL A 11 -1.21 3.61 -5.25
N VAL A 12 -0.26 3.16 -4.45
CA VAL A 12 0.77 4.01 -3.86
C VAL A 12 2.07 3.74 -4.62
N SER A 13 2.67 4.78 -5.16
CA SER A 13 3.89 4.72 -5.97
C SER A 13 4.92 5.74 -5.52
N HIS A 14 6.21 5.40 -5.62
CA HIS A 14 7.28 6.40 -5.58
C HIS A 14 7.66 6.68 -7.04
N ASP A 15 8.69 6.00 -7.56
CA ASP A 15 8.98 5.93 -9.00
C ASP A 15 8.18 4.80 -9.68
N ASP A 16 7.98 3.69 -8.96
CA ASP A 16 7.16 2.54 -9.35
C ASP A 16 6.09 2.25 -8.27
N PRO A 17 5.03 1.48 -8.59
CA PRO A 17 4.06 1.03 -7.60
C PRO A 17 4.72 0.23 -6.47
N VAL A 18 4.46 0.63 -5.22
CA VAL A 18 5.01 -0.02 -4.02
C VAL A 18 3.94 -0.72 -3.18
N GLY A 19 2.67 -0.36 -3.37
CA GLY A 19 1.56 -0.95 -2.64
C GLY A 19 0.22 -0.40 -3.08
N TYR A 20 -0.82 -0.81 -2.37
CA TYR A 20 -2.20 -0.52 -2.71
C TYR A 20 -3.04 -0.27 -1.48
N ILE A 21 -4.15 0.42 -1.67
CA ILE A 21 -5.16 0.63 -0.64
C ILE A 21 -6.52 0.27 -1.25
N ASP A 22 -7.20 -0.69 -0.64
CA ASP A 22 -8.60 -0.97 -0.97
C ASP A 22 -9.53 -0.26 0.03
N VAL A 23 -10.61 0.32 -0.49
CA VAL A 23 -11.67 1.00 0.27
C VAL A 23 -12.78 -0.01 0.55
N VAL A 24 -12.85 -0.49 1.78
CA VAL A 24 -13.86 -1.47 2.23
C VAL A 24 -14.60 -0.86 3.42
N PRO A 25 -15.68 -0.08 3.22
CA PRO A 25 -16.29 0.73 4.27
C PRO A 25 -16.63 -0.08 5.54
N PRO A 26 -16.27 0.41 6.74
CA PRO A 26 -15.68 1.72 7.04
C PRO A 26 -14.13 1.77 7.01
N LEU A 27 -13.47 0.75 6.48
CA LEU A 27 -12.02 0.54 6.55
C LEU A 27 -11.30 0.84 5.23
N PHE A 28 -10.00 1.06 5.37
CA PHE A 28 -9.01 1.06 4.31
C PHE A 28 -8.02 -0.08 4.58
N VAL A 29 -7.89 -0.99 3.63
CA VAL A 29 -7.00 -2.16 3.71
C VAL A 29 -5.72 -1.85 2.97
N CYS A 30 -4.60 -1.94 3.67
CA CYS A 30 -3.27 -1.58 3.16
C CYS A 30 -2.56 -2.84 2.65
N TYR A 31 -2.06 -2.78 1.42
CA TYR A 31 -1.27 -3.85 0.83
C TYR A 31 0.12 -3.37 0.43
N LEU A 32 1.14 -4.19 0.66
CA LEU A 32 2.52 -3.94 0.28
C LEU A 32 2.97 -4.88 -0.83
N GLY A 33 3.72 -4.36 -1.79
CA GLY A 33 4.27 -5.11 -2.91
C GLY A 33 3.52 -4.87 -4.22
N HIS A 34 4.16 -5.23 -5.32
CA HIS A 34 3.64 -5.11 -6.67
C HIS A 34 4.00 -6.39 -7.46
N PRO A 35 3.13 -6.91 -8.36
CA PRO A 35 1.79 -6.43 -8.71
C PRO A 35 0.73 -6.76 -7.65
N TYR A 36 -0.46 -6.12 -7.73
CA TYR A 36 -1.55 -6.27 -6.74
C TYR A 36 -1.90 -7.73 -6.40
N PRO A 37 -2.01 -8.68 -7.36
CA PRO A 37 -2.30 -10.08 -7.00
C PRO A 37 -1.23 -10.77 -6.15
N ARG A 38 -0.06 -10.15 -5.99
CA ARG A 38 1.06 -10.63 -5.17
C ARG A 38 1.36 -9.71 -3.99
N SER A 39 0.55 -8.67 -3.77
CA SER A 39 0.73 -7.81 -2.60
C SER A 39 0.23 -8.53 -1.35
N VAL A 40 0.80 -8.13 -0.21
CA VAL A 40 0.49 -8.70 1.10
C VAL A 40 -0.25 -7.66 1.91
N GLU A 41 -1.36 -8.04 2.54
CA GLU A 41 -2.06 -7.17 3.49
C GLU A 41 -1.15 -6.90 4.70
N ILE A 42 -0.95 -5.63 5.02
CA ILE A 42 -0.06 -5.19 6.11
C ILE A 42 -0.77 -4.42 7.22
N ALA A 43 -1.96 -3.87 6.95
CA ALA A 43 -2.74 -3.14 7.95
C ALA A 43 -4.19 -2.90 7.50
N GLN A 44 -5.06 -2.63 8.47
CA GLN A 44 -6.39 -2.08 8.25
C GLN A 44 -6.59 -0.87 9.15
N VAL A 45 -7.09 0.23 8.60
CA VAL A 45 -7.29 1.50 9.33
C VAL A 45 -8.58 2.19 8.91
N TYR A 46 -9.08 3.10 9.74
CA TYR A 46 -10.30 3.87 9.46
C TYR A 46 -10.04 5.19 8.70
N ASP A 47 -8.77 5.54 8.48
CA ASP A 47 -8.36 6.80 7.90
C ASP A 47 -7.47 6.58 6.67
N PHE A 48 -7.77 7.29 5.60
CA PHE A 48 -7.10 7.11 4.31
C PHE A 48 -5.67 7.64 4.32
N GLU A 49 -5.42 8.81 4.93
CA GLU A 49 -4.07 9.38 5.00
C GLU A 49 -3.13 8.49 5.82
N ARG A 50 -3.66 7.89 6.88
CA ARG A 50 -2.97 6.87 7.67
C ARG A 50 -2.67 5.62 6.85
N ALA A 51 -3.59 5.17 6.00
CA ALA A 51 -3.37 4.03 5.13
C ALA A 51 -2.20 4.28 4.16
N VAL A 52 -2.18 5.45 3.51
CA VAL A 52 -1.07 5.88 2.63
C VAL A 52 0.24 5.93 3.40
N SER A 53 0.25 6.55 4.58
CA SER A 53 1.45 6.68 5.43
C SER A 53 2.03 5.32 5.83
N ILE A 54 1.17 4.33 6.13
CA ILE A 54 1.61 2.97 6.47
C ILE A 54 2.27 2.29 5.26
N VAL A 55 1.64 2.35 4.08
CA VAL A 55 2.20 1.74 2.87
C VAL A 55 3.54 2.38 2.50
N ASP A 56 3.63 3.72 2.57
CA ASP A 56 4.86 4.46 2.31
C ASP A 56 5.98 4.11 3.28
N ALA A 57 5.68 4.08 4.59
CA ALA A 57 6.66 3.76 5.63
C ALA A 57 7.19 2.32 5.49
N MET A 58 6.30 1.36 5.25
CA MET A 58 6.68 -0.04 5.10
C MET A 58 7.49 -0.27 3.82
N ALA A 59 7.10 0.37 2.70
CA ALA A 59 7.86 0.30 1.45
C ALA A 59 9.27 0.90 1.59
N ALA A 60 9.42 1.98 2.36
CA ALA A 60 10.72 2.56 2.66
C ALA A 60 11.59 1.62 3.51
N GLY A 61 11.01 0.97 4.52
CA GLY A 61 11.70 -0.01 5.37
C GLY A 61 12.16 -1.27 4.63
N THR A 62 11.38 -1.77 3.67
CA THR A 62 11.78 -2.91 2.82
C THR A 62 12.94 -2.56 1.89
N ARG A 63 13.05 -1.31 1.43
CA ARG A 63 14.18 -0.89 0.58
C ARG A 63 15.51 -0.83 1.32
N THR A 64 15.51 -0.41 2.59
CA THR A 64 16.72 -0.36 3.42
C THR A 64 17.15 -1.72 3.93
N HIS A 65 16.23 -2.67 4.00
CA HIS A 65 16.55 -4.05 4.34
C HIS A 65 16.10 -4.95 3.17
N PRO A 66 16.92 -5.10 2.11
CA PRO A 66 16.73 -6.23 1.21
C PRO A 66 16.75 -7.46 2.12
N LEU A 67 15.60 -8.15 2.19
CA LEU A 67 15.54 -9.45 2.83
C LEU A 67 16.65 -10.25 2.16
N ALA A 68 17.67 -10.60 2.95
CA ALA A 68 18.75 -11.45 2.50
C ALA A 68 18.11 -12.72 1.92
N GLY A 69 18.22 -12.86 0.59
CA GLY A 69 17.94 -14.09 -0.11
C GLY A 69 19.07 -15.08 0.08
#